data_AF-X1GGT3-F1
#
_entry.id   AF-X1GGT3-F1
#
_cell.length_a   1.000
_cell.length_b   1.000
_cell.length_c   1.000
_cell.angle_alpha   90.00
_cell.angle_beta   90.00
_cell.angle_gamma   90.00
#
_symmetry.space_group_name_H-M   'P 1'
#
loop_
_entity.id
_entity.type
_entity.pdbx_description
1 polymer ?
#
loop_
_entity_poly.entity_id
_entity_poly.type
_entity_poly.pdbx_seq_one_letter_code
_entity_poly.pdbx_strand_id
1 'polypeptide(L)'
;MRIHLIFHLQNTLILINLSLLIEDIDGDNAKEIVAGCADGSLKVFHNPSLNSQDFELKWKTKVATSIKDVCYCTVKEQNLKQIVFGGYDRKIRNVTDFEWGQKQSLDIPQKIRIPEIQTSKREDLIKEI
;
A
#
# COMPACT_ATOMS: atom_id res chain seq x y z
N MET A 1 5.13 -16.31 8.47
CA MET A 1 5.05 -16.06 7.02
C MET A 1 5.74 -14.73 6.74
N ARG A 2 6.92 -14.74 6.12
CA ARG A 2 7.75 -13.56 5.93
C ARG A 2 7.53 -13.09 4.49
N ILE A 3 6.76 -12.03 4.31
CA ILE A 3 6.49 -11.50 2.96
C ILE A 3 7.73 -10.69 2.56
N HIS A 4 8.64 -11.33 1.83
CA HIS A 4 9.73 -10.63 1.16
C HIS A 4 9.17 -10.08 -0.16
N LEU A 5 8.72 -8.82 -0.17
CA LEU A 5 8.52 -8.11 -1.43
C LEU A 5 9.88 -7.83 -2.05
N ILE A 6 10.29 -8.68 -3.00
CA ILE A 6 11.45 -8.43 -3.86
C ILE A 6 10.89 -8.03 -5.22
N PHE A 7 10.92 -6.73 -5.53
CA PHE A 7 10.59 -6.24 -6.87
C PHE A 7 11.74 -6.59 -7.82
N HIS A 8 11.54 -7.61 -8.66
CA HIS A 8 12.44 -7.91 -9.77
C HIS A 8 11.85 -7.35 -11.07
N LEU A 9 12.15 -6.09 -11.38
CA LEU A 9 11.77 -5.48 -12.65
C LEU A 9 12.88 -5.75 -13.67
N GLN A 10 12.59 -6.63 -14.64
CA GLN A 10 13.50 -6.92 -15.73
C GLN A 10 13.66 -5.68 -16.64
N ASN A 11 14.91 -5.27 -16.82
CA ASN A 11 15.46 -4.34 -17.82
C ASN A 11 15.15 -2.83 -17.72
N THR A 12 16.25 -2.11 -17.44
CA THR A 12 16.59 -0.70 -17.71
C THR A 12 16.00 0.40 -16.81
N LEU A 13 16.93 1.15 -16.19
CA LEU A 13 16.82 2.11 -15.08
C LEU A 13 16.47 1.49 -13.73
N ILE A 14 17.43 1.57 -12.81
CA ILE A 14 17.21 1.38 -11.37
C ILE A 14 16.16 2.41 -10.95
N LEU A 15 14.91 1.97 -10.82
CA LEU A 15 13.84 2.77 -10.24
C LEU A 15 14.10 2.85 -8.74
N ILE A 16 14.81 3.89 -8.32
CA ILE A 16 14.98 4.18 -6.90
C ILE A 16 13.63 4.70 -6.39
N ASN A 17 12.89 3.81 -5.72
CA ASN A 17 11.71 4.19 -4.94
C ASN A 17 12.21 4.82 -3.64
N LEU A 18 11.77 6.04 -3.37
CA LEU A 18 12.15 6.79 -2.17
C LEU A 18 11.08 6.74 -1.09
N SER A 19 9.82 6.53 -1.49
CA SER A 19 8.69 6.37 -0.57
C SER A 19 7.69 5.35 -1.11
N LEU A 20 7.07 4.62 -0.20
CA LEU A 20 6.05 3.61 -0.47
C LEU A 20 4.87 3.83 0.48
N LEU A 21 3.68 3.70 -0.06
CA LEU A 21 2.42 3.72 0.66
C LEU A 21 1.59 2.51 0.21
N ILE A 22 0.95 1.82 1.16
CA ILE A 22 0.06 0.68 0.89
C ILE A 22 -1.32 1.00 1.46
N GLU A 23 -2.28 1.23 0.60
CA GLU A 23 -3.64 1.63 0.98
C GLU A 23 -4.63 1.30 -0.14
N ASP A 24 -5.88 1.03 0.22
CA ASP A 24 -6.99 0.85 -0.72
C ASP A 24 -7.42 2.23 -1.25
N ILE A 25 -6.79 2.70 -2.33
CA ILE A 25 -6.95 4.06 -2.83
C ILE A 25 -8.09 4.21 -3.82
N ASP A 26 -8.69 3.10 -4.29
CA ASP A 26 -9.74 3.11 -5.31
C ASP A 26 -11.10 2.60 -4.81
N GLY A 27 -11.14 2.08 -3.57
CA GLY A 27 -12.35 1.65 -2.88
C GLY A 27 -12.77 0.23 -3.23
N ASP A 28 -11.91 -0.56 -3.89
CA ASP A 28 -12.21 -1.93 -4.28
C ASP A 28 -11.93 -2.96 -3.17
N ASN A 29 -11.55 -2.52 -1.97
CA ASN A 29 -11.22 -3.34 -0.79
C ASN A 29 -9.86 -4.07 -0.88
N ALA A 30 -9.21 -4.14 -2.05
CA ALA A 30 -7.81 -4.51 -2.17
C ALA A 30 -6.92 -3.30 -1.92
N LYS A 31 -5.66 -3.56 -1.51
CA LYS A 31 -4.70 -2.48 -1.27
C LYS A 31 -3.82 -2.31 -2.49
N GLU A 32 -3.69 -1.07 -2.94
CA GLU A 32 -2.73 -0.66 -3.95
C GLU A 32 -1.38 -0.36 -3.33
N ILE A 33 -0.35 -0.36 -4.18
CA ILE A 33 0.98 0.11 -3.86
C ILE A 33 1.19 1.44 -4.56
N VAL A 34 1.39 2.50 -3.78
CA VAL A 34 1.77 3.81 -4.29
C VAL A 34 3.26 4.01 -4.06
N ALA A 35 4.00 4.29 -5.14
CA ALA A 35 5.44 4.47 -5.11
C ALA A 35 5.84 5.88 -5.59
N GLY A 36 6.55 6.60 -4.74
CA GLY A 36 7.22 7.86 -5.08
C GLY A 36 8.66 7.59 -5.52
N CYS A 37 8.99 7.94 -6.76
CA CYS A 37 10.29 7.63 -7.36
C CYS A 37 11.24 8.84 -7.39
N ALA A 38 12.55 8.55 -7.37
CA ALA A 38 13.61 9.55 -7.52
C ALA A 38 13.58 10.28 -8.87
N ASP A 39 13.03 9.66 -9.90
CA ASP A 39 12.86 10.27 -11.22
C ASP A 39 11.69 11.27 -11.27
N GLY A 40 10.92 11.42 -10.18
CA GLY A 40 9.74 12.27 -10.13
C GLY A 40 8.46 11.60 -10.64
N SER A 41 8.46 10.28 -10.86
CA SER A 41 7.23 9.55 -11.12
C SER A 41 6.52 9.14 -9.82
N LEU A 42 5.21 9.33 -9.78
CA LEU A 42 4.32 8.70 -8.83
C LEU A 42 3.63 7.55 -9.57
N LYS A 43 3.78 6.33 -9.08
CA LYS A 43 3.20 5.13 -9.69
C LYS A 43 2.25 4.45 -8.73
N VAL A 44 1.12 4.01 -9.25
CA VAL A 44 0.14 3.22 -8.53
C VAL A 44 0.06 1.85 -9.18
N PHE A 45 0.22 0.82 -8.36
CA PHE A 45 0.07 -0.57 -8.75
C PHE A 45 -1.12 -1.17 -8.02
N HIS A 46 -1.93 -1.94 -8.74
CA HIS A 46 -3.07 -2.67 -8.17
C HIS A 46 -2.89 -4.17 -8.36
N ASN A 47 -3.67 -4.96 -7.61
CA ASN A 47 -3.66 -6.41 -7.68
C ASN A 47 -5.06 -6.94 -8.02
N PRO A 48 -5.42 -7.01 -9.32
CA PRO A 48 -6.78 -7.37 -9.72
C PRO A 48 -7.14 -8.82 -9.35
N SER A 49 -6.15 -9.71 -9.28
CA SER A 49 -6.34 -11.15 -9.08
C SER A 49 -6.07 -11.61 -7.64
N LEU A 50 -5.81 -10.68 -6.70
CA LEU A 50 -5.37 -10.97 -5.33
C LEU A 50 -4.18 -11.95 -5.26
N ASN A 51 -3.32 -11.94 -6.29
CA ASN A 51 -2.17 -12.82 -6.42
C ASN A 51 -0.90 -12.06 -6.08
N SER A 52 -0.16 -12.51 -5.07
CA SER A 52 1.07 -11.83 -4.60
C SER A 52 2.16 -11.68 -5.67
N GLN A 53 2.09 -12.43 -6.76
CA GLN A 53 3.05 -12.38 -7.86
C GLN A 53 2.63 -11.45 -8.99
N ASP A 54 1.39 -10.98 -8.99
CA ASP A 54 0.78 -10.31 -10.14
C ASP A 54 0.26 -8.93 -9.71
N PHE A 55 1.14 -7.94 -9.88
CA PHE A 55 0.82 -6.53 -9.69
C PHE A 55 0.96 -5.81 -11.01
N GLU A 56 -0.10 -5.08 -11.38
CA GLU A 56 -0.15 -4.33 -12.62
C GLU A 56 -0.02 -2.83 -12.33
N LEU A 57 0.62 -2.08 -13.26
CA LEU A 57 0.65 -0.62 -13.16
C LEU A 57 -0.73 -0.07 -13.52
N LYS A 58 -1.46 0.43 -12.53
CA LYS A 58 -2.79 1.04 -12.72
C LYS A 58 -2.68 2.38 -13.43
N TRP A 59 -1.92 3.31 -12.86
CA TRP A 59 -1.63 4.60 -13.48
C TRP A 59 -0.33 5.20 -12.94
N LYS A 60 0.15 6.23 -13.65
CA LYS A 60 1.31 7.02 -13.21
C LYS A 60 1.14 8.49 -13.56
N THR A 61 1.74 9.35 -12.76
CA THR A 61 1.93 10.76 -13.09
C THR A 61 3.40 11.16 -12.93
N LYS A 62 3.78 12.29 -13.52
CA LYS A 62 5.17 12.76 -13.57
C LYS A 62 5.26 14.19 -13.10
N VAL A 63 6.22 14.44 -12.20
CA VAL A 63 6.67 15.77 -11.80
C VAL A 63 8.14 15.95 -12.14
N ALA A 64 8.60 17.21 -12.13
CA ALA A 64 9.93 17.58 -12.59
C ALA A 64 11.06 17.12 -11.65
N THR A 65 10.76 16.83 -10.39
CA THR A 65 11.76 16.50 -9.36
C THR A 65 11.42 15.22 -8.63
N SER A 66 12.43 14.60 -8.03
CA SER A 66 12.28 13.47 -7.11
C SER A 66 11.15 13.68 -6.10
N ILE A 67 10.28 12.67 -5.99
CA ILE A 67 9.28 12.55 -4.92
C ILE A 67 9.98 11.94 -3.72
N LYS A 68 9.88 12.60 -2.57
CA LYS A 68 10.53 12.19 -1.32
C LYS A 68 9.59 11.52 -0.36
N ASP A 69 8.34 11.97 -0.34
CA ASP A 69 7.35 11.44 0.57
C ASP A 69 5.98 11.36 -0.09
N VAL A 70 5.22 10.36 0.34
CA VAL A 70 3.87 10.04 -0.12
C VAL A 70 3.07 9.62 1.10
N CYS A 71 1.93 10.27 1.32
CA CYS A 71 0.97 9.92 2.34
C CYS A 71 -0.45 9.95 1.76
N TYR A 72 -1.43 9.59 2.58
CA TYR A 72 -2.83 9.71 2.19
C TYR A 72 -3.64 10.45 3.26
N CYS A 73 -4.76 11.01 2.82
CA CYS A 73 -5.79 11.51 3.71
C CYS A 73 -7.17 11.03 3.21
N THR A 74 -8.07 10.80 4.16
CA THR A 74 -9.45 10.39 3.85
C THR A 74 -10.38 11.58 4.03
N VAL A 75 -11.16 11.89 3.01
CA VAL A 75 -12.21 12.91 3.08
C VAL A 75 -13.50 12.23 3.54
N LYS A 76 -13.88 12.48 4.80
CA LYS A 76 -14.95 11.75 5.52
C LYS A 76 -16.29 11.74 4.78
N GLU A 77 -16.62 12.80 4.04
CA GLU A 77 -17.92 12.93 3.38
C GLU A 77 -18.07 12.04 2.14
N GLN A 78 -16.96 11.58 1.54
CA GLN A 78 -16.97 10.81 0.28
C GLN A 78 -16.32 9.43 0.42
N ASN A 79 -15.76 9.11 1.60
CA ASN A 79 -14.83 8.01 1.84
C ASN A 79 -13.65 7.96 0.84
N LEU A 80 -13.43 9.06 0.11
CA LEU A 80 -12.45 9.21 -0.94
C LEU A 80 -11.07 9.34 -0.31
N LYS A 81 -10.14 8.48 -0.74
CA LYS A 81 -8.74 8.58 -0.33
C LYS A 81 -7.97 9.44 -1.32
N GLN A 82 -7.29 10.43 -0.77
CA GLN A 82 -6.47 11.40 -1.48
C GLN A 82 -5.01 11.08 -1.22
N ILE A 83 -4.22 10.98 -2.29
CA ILE A 83 -2.78 10.77 -2.24
C ILE A 83 -2.11 12.13 -2.21
N VAL A 84 -1.38 12.41 -1.13
CA VAL A 84 -0.61 13.63 -0.95
C VAL A 84 0.87 13.30 -1.10
N PHE A 85 1.59 14.03 -1.94
CA PHE A 85 3.01 13.77 -2.17
C PHE A 85 3.81 15.06 -2.36
N GLY A 86 5.09 14.98 -1.99
CA GLY A 86 6.01 16.11 -2.00
C GLY A 86 7.45 15.71 -2.31
N GLY A 87 8.25 16.68 -2.75
CA GLY A 87 9.60 16.45 -3.23
C GLY A 87 10.48 17.70 -3.19
N TYR A 88 11.54 17.70 -3.99
CA TYR A 88 12.51 18.81 -4.01
C TYR A 88 12.02 20.08 -4.70
N ASP A 89 10.93 20.03 -5.47
CA ASP A 89 10.37 21.22 -6.13
C ASP A 89 9.62 22.18 -5.18
N ARG A 90 9.66 21.91 -3.87
CA ARG A 90 9.00 22.71 -2.82
C ARG A 90 7.49 22.83 -3.01
N LYS A 91 6.88 21.89 -3.74
CA LYS A 91 5.44 21.81 -3.95
C LYS A 91 4.89 20.55 -3.28
N ILE A 92 3.77 20.71 -2.59
CA ILE A 92 2.94 19.59 -2.12
C ILE A 92 1.77 19.47 -3.07
N ARG A 93 1.48 18.24 -3.50
CA ARG A 93 0.40 17.94 -4.44
C ARG A 93 -0.56 16.96 -3.82
N ASN A 94 -1.82 17.05 -4.24
CA ASN A 94 -2.88 16.15 -3.86
C ASN A 94 -3.52 15.61 -5.15
N VAL A 95 -3.64 14.29 -5.25
CA VAL A 95 -4.28 13.59 -6.36
C VAL A 95 -5.20 12.50 -5.83
N THR A 96 -6.31 12.27 -6.51
CA THR A 96 -7.21 11.14 -6.26
C THR A 96 -6.98 10.07 -7.31
N ASP A 97 -7.39 8.85 -7.01
CA ASP A 97 -7.46 7.80 -8.01
C ASP A 97 -8.43 8.21 -9.15
N PHE A 98 -8.04 7.96 -10.41
CA PHE A 98 -8.84 8.32 -11.58
C PHE A 98 -10.04 7.38 -11.80
N GLU A 99 -10.03 6.22 -11.15
CA GLU A 99 -11.02 5.14 -11.28
C GLU A 99 -11.77 4.91 -9.96
N TRP A 100 -11.71 5.86 -9.01
CA TRP A 100 -12.39 5.73 -7.71
C TRP A 100 -13.86 5.35 -7.86
N GLY A 101 -14.26 4.25 -7.21
CA GLY A 101 -15.63 3.76 -7.22
C GLY A 101 -16.13 3.22 -8.56
N GLN A 102 -15.29 3.12 -9.59
CA GLN A 102 -15.65 2.51 -10.88
C GLN A 102 -15.54 0.99 -10.86
N LYS A 103 -14.71 0.44 -9.97
CA LYS A 103 -14.46 -1.00 -9.85
C LYS A 103 -15.39 -1.63 -8.81
N GLN A 104 -15.83 -2.87 -9.07
CA GLN A 104 -16.55 -3.65 -8.07
C GLN A 104 -15.59 -4.07 -6.95
N SER A 105 -16.05 -3.98 -5.71
CA SER A 105 -15.26 -4.41 -4.55
C SER A 105 -14.94 -5.90 -4.62
N LEU A 106 -13.68 -6.23 -4.34
CA LEU A 106 -13.16 -7.58 -4.30
C LEU A 106 -13.52 -8.25 -2.96
N ASP A 107 -14.02 -9.48 -3.06
CA ASP A 107 -14.24 -10.34 -1.89
C ASP A 107 -12.90 -10.97 -1.47
N ILE A 108 -12.33 -10.47 -0.38
CA ILE A 108 -11.04 -10.93 0.13
C ILE A 108 -11.28 -12.00 1.20
N PRO A 109 -10.91 -13.27 0.94
CA PRO A 109 -11.12 -14.32 1.91
C PRO A 109 -10.26 -14.07 3.17
N GLN A 110 -10.89 -13.70 4.28
CA GLN A 110 -10.20 -13.59 5.57
C GLN A 110 -9.74 -14.99 6.03
N LYS A 111 -8.46 -15.28 5.80
CA LYS A 111 -7.85 -16.56 6.16
C LYS A 111 -6.71 -16.37 7.18
N ILE A 112 -6.96 -15.62 8.24
CA ILE A 112 -6.08 -15.63 9.41
C ILE A 112 -6.90 -16.09 10.61
N ARG A 113 -6.86 -17.40 10.89
CA ARG A 113 -7.26 -17.93 12.19
C ARG A 113 -6.11 -17.71 13.15
N ILE A 114 -6.28 -16.82 14.11
CA ILE A 114 -5.34 -16.69 15.23
C ILE A 114 -5.50 -17.99 16.04
N PRO A 115 -4.43 -18.78 16.27
CA PRO A 115 -4.53 -19.95 17.12
C PRO A 115 -4.87 -19.51 18.54
N GLU A 116 -5.83 -20.18 19.17
CA GLU A 116 -6.11 -20.00 20.60
C GLU A 116 -4.88 -20.43 21.39
N ILE A 117 -4.20 -19.46 22.00
CA ILE A 117 -3.08 -19.74 22.91
C ILE A 117 -3.71 -20.29 24.19
N GLN A 118 -3.57 -21.59 24.43
CA GLN A 118 -3.86 -22.16 25.74
C GLN A 118 -2.81 -21.64 26.72
N THR A 119 -3.16 -20.65 27.53
CA THR A 119 -2.36 -20.27 28.71
C THR A 119 -2.46 -21.42 29.71
N SER A 120 -1.50 -22.35 29.68
CA SER A 120 -1.39 -23.35 30.73
C SER A 120 -1.15 -22.64 32.07
N LYS A 121 -1.93 -23.05 33.07
CA LYS A 121 -1.98 -22.50 34.42
C LYS A 121 -0.57 -22.31 35.00
N ARG A 122 -0.15 -21.05 35.11
CA ARG A 122 1.03 -20.65 35.91
C ARG A 122 0.66 -20.44 37.40
N GLU A 123 -0.53 -20.88 37.82
CA GLU A 123 -1.05 -20.71 39.18
C GLU A 123 -0.66 -21.85 40.13
N ASP A 124 -0.17 -22.99 39.63
CA ASP A 124 0.19 -24.13 40.48
C ASP A 124 1.63 -24.06 41.03
N LEU A 125 2.46 -23.11 40.58
CA LEU A 125 3.86 -22.95 41.02
C LEU A 125 4.05 -21.94 42.17
N ILE A 126 2.99 -21.25 42.61
CA ILE A 126 3.07 -20.26 43.71
C ILE A 126 2.59 -20.87 45.05
N LYS A 127 2.06 -22.10 45.07
CA LYS A 127 1.55 -22.76 46.30
C LYS A 127 2.57 -23.66 47.03
N GLU A 128 3.80 -23.80 46.57
CA GLU A 128 4.83 -24.65 47.20
C GLU A 128 6.12 -23.91 47.59
N ILE A 129 6.05 -22.63 47.97
CA ILE A 129 7.17 -21.93 48.65
C ILE A 129 6.69 -21.37 49.99
#